data_AF-A0A7C3XIQ8-F1
#
_entry.id   AF-A0A7C3XIQ8-F1
#
_cell.length_a   1.000
_cell.length_b   1.000
_cell.length_c   1.000
_cell.angle_alpha   90.00
_cell.angle_beta   90.00
_cell.angle_gamma   90.00
#
_symmetry.space_group_name_H-M   'P 1'
#
loop_
_entity.id
_entity.type
_entity.pdbx_description
1 polymer ?
#
loop_
_entity_poly.entity_id
_entity_poly.type
_entity_poly.pdbx_seq_one_letter_code
_entity_poly.pdbx_strand_id
1 'polypeptide(L)'
;MTGRERILRHVRNESVDCLPAMPITMQFAARLIGVPYREYALSHRVLAAAQMRVAEQFDFDYVSAISDPAREAGDLGAAVVM
;
A
#
# COMPACT_ATOMS: atom_id res chain seq x y z
N MET A 1 5.73 -1.10 -20.85
CA MET A 1 5.39 -2.28 -20.04
C MET A 1 4.31 -1.87 -19.05
N THR A 2 3.35 -2.73 -18.68
CA THR A 2 2.45 -2.44 -17.55
C THR A 2 3.21 -2.54 -16.22
N GLY A 3 2.74 -1.89 -15.16
CA GLY A 3 3.39 -1.98 -13.85
C GLY A 3 3.49 -3.43 -13.33
N ARG A 4 2.42 -4.22 -13.51
CA ARG A 4 2.42 -5.65 -13.17
C ARG A 4 3.50 -6.43 -13.93
N GLU A 5 3.61 -6.24 -15.24
CA GLU A 5 4.65 -6.89 -16.04
C GLU A 5 6.05 -6.48 -15.58
N ARG A 6 6.25 -5.19 -15.30
CA ARG A 6 7.53 -4.65 -14.83
C ARG A 6 7.95 -5.28 -13.52
N ILE A 7 7.05 -5.36 -12.55
CA ILE A 7 7.32 -6.00 -11.26
C ILE A 7 7.69 -7.47 -11.44
N LEU A 8 6.86 -8.24 -12.18
CA LEU A 8 7.07 -9.68 -12.32
C LEU A 8 8.37 -10.02 -13.05
N ARG A 9 8.77 -9.22 -14.05
CA ARG A 9 10.05 -9.37 -14.75
C ARG A 9 11.22 -8.98 -13.87
N HIS A 10 11.12 -7.86 -13.14
CA HIS A 10 12.17 -7.42 -12.21
C HIS A 10 12.45 -8.47 -11.13
N VAL A 11 11.42 -9.05 -10.51
CA VAL A 11 11.56 -10.12 -9.50
C VAL A 11 12.24 -11.38 -10.07
N ARG A 12 12.09 -11.63 -11.38
CA ARG A 12 12.72 -12.75 -12.08
C ARG A 12 14.13 -12.43 -12.60
N ASN A 13 14.67 -11.25 -12.31
CA ASN A 13 15.93 -10.75 -12.88
C ASN A 13 15.91 -10.68 -14.42
N GLU A 14 14.75 -10.44 -15.02
CA GLU A 14 14.60 -10.20 -16.45
C GLU A 14 14.74 -8.71 -16.79
N SER A 15 14.92 -8.41 -18.08
CA SER A 15 14.97 -7.03 -18.58
C SER A 15 13.64 -6.29 -18.38
N VAL A 16 13.73 -5.03 -17.94
CA VAL A 16 12.61 -4.10 -17.71
C VAL A 16 12.89 -2.75 -18.36
N ASP A 17 11.85 -1.99 -18.64
CA ASP A 17 11.93 -0.64 -19.22
C ASP A 17 12.44 0.42 -18.22
N CYS A 18 12.13 0.25 -16.93
CA CYS A 18 12.69 1.01 -15.81
C CYS A 18 12.57 0.23 -14.49
N LEU A 19 13.11 0.75 -13.39
CA LEU A 19 12.93 0.16 -12.06
C LEU A 19 11.45 0.26 -11.64
N PRO A 20 10.82 -0.81 -11.10
CA PRO A 20 9.45 -0.74 -10.61
C PRO A 20 9.29 0.26 -9.45
N ALA A 21 8.27 1.10 -9.52
CA ALA A 21 7.92 2.07 -8.49
C ALA A 21 6.96 1.43 -7.45
N MET A 22 7.52 0.93 -6.34
CA MET A 22 6.77 0.21 -5.29
C MET A 22 7.01 0.72 -3.85
N PRO A 23 6.84 2.02 -3.53
CA PRO A 23 7.13 2.53 -2.19
C PRO A 23 6.00 2.23 -1.18
N ILE A 24 6.37 1.98 0.08
CA ILE A 24 5.42 1.87 1.19
C ILE A 24 4.90 3.26 1.57
N THR A 25 3.58 3.46 1.57
CA THR A 25 2.98 4.79 1.77
C THR A 25 2.18 4.97 3.05
N MET A 26 1.41 3.97 3.51
CA MET A 26 0.68 3.98 4.80
C MET A 26 0.10 5.35 5.20
N GLN A 27 0.73 6.05 6.16
CA GLN A 27 0.28 7.36 6.65
C GLN A 27 0.20 8.42 5.54
N PHE A 28 1.09 8.38 4.55
CA PHE A 28 1.02 9.27 3.38
C PHE A 28 -0.28 9.06 2.60
N ALA A 29 -0.69 7.81 2.39
CA ALA A 29 -1.92 7.47 1.67
C ALA A 29 -3.16 7.98 2.42
N ALA A 30 -3.19 7.82 3.76
CA ALA A 30 -4.25 8.36 4.60
C ALA A 30 -4.36 9.90 4.48
N ARG A 31 -3.21 10.59 4.56
CA ARG A 31 -3.17 12.06 4.41
C ARG A 31 -3.61 12.51 3.02
N LEU A 32 -3.27 11.76 1.97
CA LEU A 32 -3.63 12.10 0.59
C LEU A 32 -5.15 12.17 0.40
N ILE A 33 -5.91 11.29 1.06
CA ILE A 33 -7.37 11.28 0.99
C ILE A 33 -8.05 12.05 2.15
N GLY A 34 -7.26 12.71 3.00
CA GLY A 34 -7.77 13.59 4.06
C GLY A 34 -8.36 12.87 5.27
N VAL A 35 -7.97 11.61 5.55
CA VAL A 35 -8.48 10.84 6.70
C VAL A 35 -7.43 10.68 7.80
N PRO A 36 -7.84 10.54 9.08
CA PRO A 36 -6.94 10.14 10.15
C PRO A 36 -6.32 8.77 9.87
N TYR A 37 -5.07 8.57 10.26
CA TYR A 37 -4.38 7.28 10.07
C TYR A 37 -5.13 6.11 10.73
N ARG A 38 -5.74 6.34 11.89
CA ARG A 38 -6.58 5.35 12.57
C ARG A 38 -7.71 4.82 11.69
N GLU A 39 -8.33 5.67 10.89
CA GLU A 39 -9.42 5.26 10.00
C GLU A 39 -8.88 4.42 8.84
N TYR A 40 -7.75 4.81 8.25
CA TYR A 40 -7.02 4.01 7.26
C TYR A 40 -6.65 2.63 7.82
N ALA A 41 -6.16 2.57 9.06
CA ALA A 41 -5.71 1.34 9.71
C ALA A 41 -6.86 0.42 10.17
N LEU A 42 -8.08 0.91 10.33
CA LEU A 42 -9.22 0.12 10.82
C LEU A 42 -10.27 -0.20 9.74
N SER A 43 -10.33 0.58 8.66
CA SER A 43 -11.32 0.40 7.60
C SER A 43 -10.66 -0.09 6.32
N HIS A 44 -10.95 -1.35 5.94
CA HIS A 44 -10.46 -1.93 4.68
C HIS A 44 -10.89 -1.12 3.44
N ARG A 45 -12.05 -0.45 3.49
CA ARG A 45 -12.53 0.42 2.40
C ARG A 45 -11.68 1.67 2.26
N VAL A 46 -11.34 2.30 3.39
CA VAL A 46 -10.50 3.50 3.42
C VAL A 46 -9.07 3.18 3.01
N LEU A 47 -8.53 2.04 3.47
CA LEU A 47 -7.24 1.53 3.04
C LEU A 47 -7.18 1.36 1.52
N ALA A 48 -8.15 0.63 0.95
CA ALA A 48 -8.19 0.38 -0.48
C ALA A 48 -8.31 1.70 -1.28
N ALA A 49 -9.22 2.59 -0.88
CA ALA A 49 -9.40 3.87 -1.54
C ALA A 49 -8.14 4.74 -1.51
N ALA A 50 -7.47 4.83 -0.36
CA ALA A 50 -6.23 5.58 -0.20
C ALA A 50 -5.10 5.03 -1.08
N GLN A 51 -4.92 3.71 -1.11
CA GLN A 51 -3.85 3.08 -1.87
C GLN A 51 -4.09 3.14 -3.38
N MET A 52 -5.34 2.97 -3.84
CA MET A 52 -5.70 3.21 -5.24
C MET A 52 -5.43 4.65 -5.65
N ARG A 53 -5.84 5.63 -4.82
CA ARG A 53 -5.64 7.06 -5.10
C ARG A 53 -4.16 7.45 -5.20
N VAL A 54 -3.31 6.88 -4.35
CA VAL A 54 -1.86 7.06 -4.42
C VAL A 54 -1.31 6.47 -5.73
N ALA A 55 -1.67 5.23 -6.06
CA ALA A 55 -1.17 4.57 -7.25
C ALA A 55 -1.56 5.32 -8.53
N GLU A 56 -2.81 5.80 -8.62
CA GLU A 56 -3.30 6.61 -9.73
C GLU A 56 -2.62 7.97 -9.82
N GLN A 57 -2.40 8.67 -8.70
CA GLN A 57 -1.84 10.02 -8.72
C GLN A 57 -0.36 10.05 -9.07
N PHE A 58 0.38 9.04 -8.63
CA PHE A 58 1.85 9.02 -8.71
C PHE A 58 2.39 7.95 -9.66
N ASP A 59 1.52 7.31 -10.44
CA ASP A 59 1.87 6.28 -11.43
C ASP A 59 2.68 5.13 -10.81
N PHE A 60 2.17 4.57 -9.71
CA PHE A 60 2.82 3.41 -9.08
C PHE A 60 2.49 2.12 -9.81
N ASP A 61 3.42 1.18 -9.74
CA ASP A 61 3.28 -0.10 -10.43
C ASP A 61 2.39 -1.12 -9.72
N TYR A 62 1.86 -0.75 -8.55
CA TYR A 62 1.08 -1.62 -7.69
C TYR A 62 0.09 -0.84 -6.81
N VAL A 63 -0.88 -1.57 -6.27
CA VAL A 63 -1.72 -1.11 -5.17
C VAL A 63 -1.37 -1.94 -3.94
N SER A 64 -0.92 -1.28 -2.87
CA SER A 64 -0.55 -1.95 -1.63
C SER A 64 -1.76 -2.23 -0.75
N ALA A 65 -1.79 -3.38 -0.08
CA ALA A 65 -2.78 -3.68 0.97
C ALA A 65 -2.23 -3.45 2.40
N ILE A 66 -1.06 -2.80 2.51
CA ILE A 66 -0.34 -2.68 3.78
C ILE A 66 -1.07 -1.79 4.79
N SER A 67 -1.28 -2.32 6.00
CA SER A 67 -1.83 -1.62 7.18
C SER A 67 -0.75 -1.48 8.26
N ASP A 68 -1.12 -1.01 9.44
CA ASP A 68 -0.33 -1.15 10.66
C ASP A 68 0.11 -2.62 10.90
N PRO A 69 1.30 -2.82 11.49
CA PRO A 69 1.83 -4.16 11.75
C PRO A 69 1.16 -4.87 12.94
N ALA A 70 0.29 -4.18 13.70
CA ALA A 70 -0.32 -4.73 14.90
C ALA A 70 -1.60 -5.50 14.62
N ARG A 71 -2.10 -5.52 13.37
CA ARG A 71 -3.28 -6.31 12.93
C ARG A 71 -3.21 -7.76 13.43
N GLU A 72 -2.14 -8.48 13.09
CA GLU A 72 -1.99 -9.90 13.45
C GLU A 72 -1.89 -10.10 14.97
N ALA A 73 -1.18 -9.20 15.67
CA ALA A 73 -1.08 -9.26 17.12
C ALA A 73 -2.44 -9.03 17.80
N GLY A 74 -3.23 -8.08 17.30
CA GLY A 74 -4.59 -7.82 17.76
C GLY A 74 -5.52 -9.02 17.52
N ASP A 75 -5.41 -9.67 16.36
CA ASP A 75 -6.17 -10.90 16.04
C ASP A 75 -5.79 -12.06 16.98
N LEU A 76 -4.55 -12.09 17.47
CA LEU A 76 -4.06 -13.05 18.48
C LEU A 76 -4.35 -12.63 19.93
N GLY A 77 -5.09 -11.53 20.15
CA GLY A 77 -5.54 -11.08 21.47
C GLY A 77 -4.61 -10.12 22.20
N ALA A 78 -3.58 -9.57 21.53
CA ALA A 78 -2.74 -8.54 22.12
C ALA A 78 -3.53 -7.24 22.33
N ALA A 79 -3.26 -6.54 23.44
CA ALA A 79 -3.79 -5.20 23.67
C ALA A 79 -3.03 -4.19 22.79
N VAL A 80 -3.65 -3.78 21.68
CA VAL A 80 -3.10 -2.76 20.77
C VAL A 80 -3.65 -1.39 21.14
N VAL A 81 -2.77 -0.43 21.42
CA VAL A 81 -3.15 0.97 21.59
C VAL A 81 -3.05 1.65 20.22
N MET A 82 -4.21 2.12 19.70
CA MET A 82 -4.32 2.83 18.42
C MET A 82 -4.63 4.31 18.59
#